data_AF-A0A1X0NV97-F1
#
_entry.id   AF-A0A1X0NV97-F1
#
_cell.length_a   1.000
_cell.length_b   1.000
_cell.length_c   1.000
_cell.angle_alpha   90.00
_cell.angle_beta   90.00
_cell.angle_gamma   90.00
#
_symmetry.space_group_name_H-M   'P 1'
#
loop_
_entity.id
_entity.type
_entity.pdbx_description
1 polymer ?
#
loop_
_entity_poly.entity_id
_entity_poly.type
_entity_poly.pdbx_seq_one_letter_code
_entity_poly.pdbx_strand_id
1 'polypeptide(L)'
;MDGVGEYRNRLKRFYEVYNPSCLSSVDAILTTYRGREEDIFRVLVDKYGPEPTPQQNVERPLNVPEPNPKHSEDVIPRNNHSFFSIDHLEKTSDFPADSEYCVIQEGKWRPSPDMKDNNKSTEKNTSLSNESEKGDMNKLRERLIEFYRIHNKSMIPFVDELIDNYGGNEQKMFTDLRRQYNDSEKVETSASITSFDELNDVIKRLSHALEVKTRETLTLKKEKESLSKELSTTHRALDNFQEEEKFLRTKMQALEEQLQGKRVSVTLETKNNEIATLRSEKEDLTRKLASAKELLNDYQEREKQLELQLQNVMKQIHMNETLVSNGSLKINETQNEENSLHIQLLEAKKECKEVKSSYHGLKHRIRVLELEKQQILDELKSAEKRSSEISDLLLIEHRKNLSLLEEVAGLKLAVEKPSNETAFTSIVSEIEARFSQHYEAELQRYRKEMNEYYLYAEEQLRRRDTLIAEMNIDS
;
A
#
# COMPACT_ATOMS: atom_id res chain seq x y z
N MET A 1 -37.18 -3.60 -3.72
CA MET A 1 -36.62 -4.12 -5.00
C MET A 1 -35.98 -2.91 -5.70
N ASP A 2 -34.97 -2.31 -5.06
CA ASP A 2 -34.65 -0.89 -5.34
C ASP A 2 -33.25 -0.67 -5.95
N GLY A 3 -32.48 -1.75 -6.20
CA GLY A 3 -31.14 -1.64 -6.80
C GLY A 3 -31.11 -1.48 -8.33
N VAL A 4 -32.14 -1.92 -9.06
CA VAL A 4 -32.12 -1.95 -10.54
C VAL A 4 -32.10 -0.53 -11.14
N GLY A 5 -32.75 0.43 -10.49
CA GLY A 5 -32.78 1.82 -10.93
C GLY A 5 -31.42 2.51 -10.77
N GLU A 6 -30.65 2.15 -9.74
CA GLU A 6 -29.36 2.75 -9.43
C GLU A 6 -28.28 2.32 -10.43
N TYR A 7 -28.17 1.01 -10.72
CA TYR A 7 -27.24 0.49 -11.71
C TYR A 7 -27.54 1.00 -13.12
N ARG A 8 -28.81 1.21 -13.45
CA ARG A 8 -29.23 1.79 -14.73
C ARG A 8 -28.74 3.22 -14.90
N ASN A 9 -28.90 4.04 -13.87
CA ASN A 9 -28.44 5.42 -13.89
C ASN A 9 -26.91 5.50 -13.91
N ARG A 10 -26.24 4.61 -13.20
CA ARG A 10 -24.77 4.45 -13.19
C ARG A 10 -24.22 4.12 -14.59
N LEU A 11 -24.84 3.17 -15.29
CA LEU A 11 -24.42 2.75 -16.62
C LEU A 11 -24.69 3.81 -17.70
N LYS A 12 -25.80 4.57 -17.58
CA LYS A 12 -26.09 5.69 -18.48
C LYS A 12 -25.03 6.79 -18.38
N ARG A 13 -24.66 7.21 -17.16
CA ARG A 13 -23.61 8.22 -16.95
C ARG A 13 -22.28 7.78 -17.54
N PHE A 14 -21.93 6.50 -17.39
CA PHE A 14 -20.71 5.94 -17.94
C PHE A 14 -20.67 6.05 -19.47
N TYR A 15 -21.75 5.64 -20.15
CA TYR A 15 -21.81 5.70 -21.61
C TYR A 15 -22.01 7.12 -22.16
N GLU A 16 -22.65 8.04 -21.44
CA GLU A 16 -22.75 9.46 -21.85
C GLU A 16 -21.36 10.10 -22.02
N VAL A 17 -20.40 9.75 -21.16
CA VAL A 17 -19.04 10.30 -21.19
C VAL A 17 -18.15 9.57 -22.21
N TYR A 18 -18.20 8.24 -22.22
CA TYR A 18 -17.24 7.44 -22.99
C TYR A 18 -17.74 6.97 -24.37
N ASN A 19 -19.04 6.69 -24.54
CA ASN A 19 -19.61 6.24 -25.81
C ASN A 19 -21.15 6.41 -25.86
N PRO A 20 -21.66 7.57 -26.30
CA PRO A 20 -23.10 7.86 -26.28
C PRO A 20 -23.91 7.00 -27.27
N SER A 21 -23.26 6.38 -28.26
CA SER A 21 -23.93 5.48 -29.22
C SER A 21 -24.43 4.18 -28.59
N CYS A 22 -23.91 3.79 -27.42
CA CYS A 22 -24.32 2.58 -26.69
C CYS A 22 -25.48 2.81 -25.71
N LEU A 23 -26.01 4.04 -25.58
CA LEU A 23 -27.09 4.37 -24.65
C LEU A 23 -28.40 3.61 -24.93
N SER A 24 -28.68 3.28 -26.19
CA SER A 24 -29.85 2.50 -26.59
C SER A 24 -29.78 1.04 -26.14
N SER A 25 -28.57 0.53 -25.82
CA SER A 25 -28.33 -0.87 -25.44
C SER A 25 -28.26 -1.08 -23.92
N VAL A 26 -28.35 -0.01 -23.12
CA VAL A 26 -28.21 -0.05 -21.64
C VAL A 26 -29.20 -1.02 -21.00
N ASP A 27 -30.47 -1.00 -21.42
CA ASP A 27 -31.51 -1.84 -20.84
C ASP A 27 -31.32 -3.33 -21.19
N ALA A 28 -30.78 -3.63 -22.38
CA ALA A 28 -30.46 -5.00 -22.82
C ALA A 28 -29.26 -5.57 -22.05
N ILE A 29 -28.25 -4.73 -21.81
CA ILE A 29 -27.03 -5.09 -21.07
C ILE A 29 -27.36 -5.37 -19.59
N LEU A 30 -28.15 -4.52 -18.94
CA LEU A 30 -28.55 -4.75 -17.54
C LEU A 30 -29.39 -6.01 -17.38
N THR A 31 -30.18 -6.36 -18.39
CA THR A 31 -30.95 -7.62 -18.39
C THR A 31 -30.04 -8.85 -18.47
N THR A 32 -28.94 -8.77 -19.22
CA THR A 32 -27.98 -9.88 -19.35
C THR A 32 -27.06 -10.02 -18.13
N TYR A 33 -26.80 -8.93 -17.42
CA TYR A 33 -25.91 -8.88 -16.26
C TYR A 33 -26.64 -8.77 -14.91
N ARG A 34 -27.93 -9.15 -14.88
CA ARG A 34 -28.72 -9.12 -13.64
C ARG A 34 -28.11 -10.04 -12.57
N GLY A 35 -27.78 -9.49 -11.40
CA GLY A 35 -27.07 -10.17 -10.31
C GLY A 35 -25.53 -10.17 -10.44
N ARG A 36 -24.98 -9.58 -11.51
CA ARG A 36 -23.54 -9.39 -11.79
C ARG A 36 -23.26 -7.97 -12.32
N GLU A 37 -23.99 -7.00 -11.81
CA GLU A 37 -23.94 -5.61 -12.26
C GLU A 37 -22.58 -4.96 -11.93
N GLU A 38 -21.87 -5.40 -10.89
CA GLU A 38 -20.55 -4.86 -10.57
C GLU A 38 -19.43 -5.38 -11.51
N ASP A 39 -19.61 -6.57 -12.09
CA ASP A 39 -18.65 -7.17 -13.04
C ASP A 39 -18.57 -6.34 -14.31
N ILE A 40 -19.71 -5.82 -14.79
CA ILE A 40 -19.72 -4.97 -15.98
C ILE A 40 -19.04 -3.63 -15.73
N PHE A 41 -19.17 -3.03 -14.54
CA PHE A 41 -18.45 -1.80 -14.22
C PHE A 41 -16.94 -2.02 -14.15
N ARG A 42 -16.47 -3.15 -13.62
CA ARG A 42 -15.03 -3.49 -13.66
C ARG A 42 -14.48 -3.57 -15.08
N VAL A 43 -15.19 -4.28 -15.97
CA VAL A 43 -14.79 -4.41 -17.39
C VAL A 43 -14.83 -3.05 -18.10
N LEU A 44 -15.81 -2.20 -17.78
CA LEU A 44 -15.92 -0.86 -18.35
C LEU A 44 -14.83 0.06 -17.85
N VAL A 45 -14.45 -0.02 -16.57
CA VAL A 45 -13.35 0.76 -15.99
C VAL A 45 -12.01 0.36 -16.59
N ASP A 46 -11.79 -0.94 -16.79
CA ASP A 46 -10.58 -1.43 -17.47
C ASP A 46 -10.50 -0.97 -18.93
N LYS A 47 -11.65 -0.84 -19.61
CA LYS A 47 -11.71 -0.50 -21.04
C LYS A 47 -11.71 1.02 -21.32
N TYR A 48 -12.34 1.81 -20.47
CA TYR A 48 -12.59 3.24 -20.71
C TYR A 48 -12.01 4.16 -19.62
N GLY A 49 -11.62 3.64 -18.46
CA GLY A 49 -11.09 4.40 -17.34
C GLY A 49 -12.10 4.62 -16.21
N PRO A 50 -11.76 5.44 -15.20
CA PRO A 50 -12.52 5.57 -13.95
C PRO A 50 -13.95 6.06 -14.14
N GLU A 51 -14.84 5.64 -13.25
CA GLU A 51 -16.27 5.97 -13.35
C GLU A 51 -16.57 7.48 -13.13
N PRO A 52 -17.39 8.11 -13.98
CA PRO A 52 -17.76 9.51 -13.83
C PRO A 52 -18.70 9.71 -12.63
N THR A 53 -18.26 10.54 -11.67
CA THR A 53 -19.03 10.84 -10.44
C THR A 53 -20.24 11.72 -10.72
N PRO A 54 -21.32 11.66 -9.91
CA PRO A 54 -22.59 12.35 -10.16
C PRO A 54 -22.53 13.90 -10.17
N GLN A 55 -21.38 14.50 -9.83
CA GLN A 55 -21.21 15.94 -9.64
C GLN A 55 -20.29 16.59 -10.68
N GLN A 56 -19.73 15.85 -11.64
CA GLN A 56 -18.91 16.42 -12.71
C GLN A 56 -19.69 16.50 -14.02
N ASN A 57 -20.38 17.63 -14.20
CA ASN A 57 -20.91 18.01 -15.50
C ASN A 57 -20.45 19.41 -15.90
N VAL A 58 -19.14 19.63 -15.94
CA VAL A 58 -18.44 20.47 -16.94
C VAL A 58 -16.93 20.25 -16.77
N GLU A 59 -16.31 19.54 -17.72
CA GLU A 59 -15.06 19.90 -18.40
C GLU A 59 -14.60 18.68 -19.20
N ARG A 60 -14.67 18.83 -20.53
CA ARG A 60 -14.17 17.86 -21.50
C ARG A 60 -12.64 17.98 -21.50
N PRO A 61 -11.86 16.98 -21.07
CA PRO A 61 -10.42 16.99 -21.29
C PRO A 61 -10.18 16.54 -22.74
N LEU A 62 -9.72 17.48 -23.58
CA LEU A 62 -9.02 17.17 -24.82
C LEU A 62 -7.68 16.51 -24.46
N ASN A 63 -7.70 15.21 -24.17
CA ASN A 63 -6.54 14.34 -24.38
C ASN A 63 -6.95 12.86 -24.27
N VAL A 64 -7.24 12.25 -25.42
CA VAL A 64 -7.09 10.81 -25.59
C VAL A 64 -5.95 10.63 -26.59
N PRO A 65 -4.92 9.83 -26.27
CA PRO A 65 -3.97 9.38 -27.28
C PRO A 65 -4.73 8.57 -28.33
N GLU A 66 -4.64 9.00 -29.59
CA GLU A 66 -5.11 8.23 -30.73
C GLU A 66 -4.55 6.79 -30.69
N PRO A 67 -5.39 5.75 -30.87
CA PRO A 67 -4.87 4.44 -31.23
C PRO A 67 -4.37 4.52 -32.68
N ASN A 68 -3.05 4.39 -32.83
CA ASN A 68 -2.31 4.40 -34.09
C ASN A 68 -2.90 3.38 -35.10
N PRO A 69 -3.21 3.78 -36.35
CA PRO A 69 -3.88 2.93 -37.33
C PRO A 69 -2.88 2.18 -38.22
N LYS A 70 -2.81 0.85 -38.11
CA LYS A 70 -2.32 -0.04 -39.19
C LYS A 70 -3.03 -1.40 -39.13
N HIS A 71 -4.14 -1.52 -39.86
CA HIS A 71 -4.32 -2.49 -40.95
C HIS A 71 -5.76 -2.44 -41.49
N SER A 72 -5.86 -1.93 -42.72
CA SER A 72 -6.79 -2.26 -43.81
C SER A 72 -8.02 -3.13 -43.52
N GLU A 73 -9.18 -2.54 -43.80
CA GLU A 73 -10.37 -3.08 -44.50
C GLU A 73 -10.56 -4.60 -44.51
N ASP A 74 -11.63 -5.09 -43.86
CA ASP A 74 -12.77 -5.67 -44.59
C ASP A 74 -13.87 -6.23 -43.64
N VAL A 75 -15.11 -5.90 -44.00
CA VAL A 75 -16.31 -6.76 -43.96
C VAL A 75 -16.76 -7.39 -42.62
N ILE A 76 -17.91 -6.91 -42.13
CA ILE A 76 -18.80 -7.67 -41.21
C ILE A 76 -19.42 -8.83 -42.02
N PRO A 77 -19.56 -10.05 -41.45
CA PRO A 77 -20.86 -10.39 -40.87
C PRO A 77 -20.79 -11.15 -39.54
N ARG A 78 -21.83 -10.86 -38.73
CA ARG A 78 -22.40 -11.68 -37.66
C ARG A 78 -22.09 -13.18 -37.77
N ASN A 79 -21.61 -13.81 -36.70
CA ASN A 79 -22.38 -14.83 -35.98
C ASN A 79 -21.74 -15.24 -34.64
N ASN A 80 -22.58 -15.71 -33.74
CA ASN A 80 -22.31 -16.23 -32.41
C ASN A 80 -21.22 -17.32 -32.36
N HIS A 81 -20.41 -17.36 -31.29
CA HIS A 81 -20.25 -18.53 -30.40
C HIS A 81 -19.25 -18.26 -29.25
N SER A 82 -19.75 -18.41 -28.02
CA SER A 82 -19.15 -19.17 -26.89
C SER A 82 -17.63 -19.41 -26.85
N PHE A 83 -16.93 -18.79 -25.89
CA PHE A 83 -15.69 -19.29 -25.22
C PHE A 83 -15.29 -18.27 -24.13
N PHE A 84 -14.96 -18.58 -22.87
CA PHE A 84 -14.44 -19.78 -22.22
C PHE A 84 -15.02 -19.99 -20.81
N SER A 85 -15.30 -21.24 -20.49
CA SER A 85 -15.15 -21.81 -19.15
C SER A 85 -13.72 -22.30 -18.99
N ILE A 86 -13.12 -22.14 -17.81
CA ILE A 86 -12.03 -23.00 -17.34
C ILE A 86 -12.35 -23.43 -15.91
N ASP A 87 -12.40 -24.74 -15.75
CA ASP A 87 -12.53 -25.50 -14.52
C ASP A 87 -11.38 -26.53 -14.51
N HIS A 88 -10.97 -26.97 -13.31
CA HIS A 88 -10.01 -28.05 -12.95
C HIS A 88 -8.52 -27.62 -12.77
N LEU A 89 -7.76 -28.00 -11.72
CA LEU A 89 -7.95 -28.96 -10.61
C LEU A 89 -6.84 -28.81 -9.53
N GLU A 90 -7.21 -28.92 -8.24
CA GLU A 90 -6.55 -29.60 -7.08
C GLU A 90 -5.05 -29.38 -6.71
N LYS A 91 -4.52 -29.60 -5.49
CA LYS A 91 -4.92 -29.89 -4.07
C LYS A 91 -3.59 -29.96 -3.29
N THR A 92 -3.55 -29.49 -2.05
CA THR A 92 -2.84 -30.08 -0.87
C THR A 92 -3.32 -29.28 0.37
N SER A 93 -4.19 -29.80 1.23
CA SER A 93 -3.97 -30.68 2.41
C SER A 93 -3.64 -29.93 3.72
N ASP A 94 -4.63 -29.97 4.63
CA ASP A 94 -4.58 -30.22 6.08
C ASP A 94 -3.89 -29.25 7.08
N PHE A 95 -4.74 -28.48 7.80
CA PHE A 95 -4.97 -28.36 9.27
C PHE A 95 -3.78 -28.33 10.31
N PRO A 96 -3.99 -27.90 11.58
CA PRO A 96 -4.20 -26.52 12.09
C PRO A 96 -3.34 -26.25 13.38
N ALA A 97 -3.70 -25.20 14.13
CA ALA A 97 -3.51 -25.02 15.58
C ALA A 97 -2.38 -24.09 16.10
N ASP A 98 -2.87 -23.09 16.84
CA ASP A 98 -2.40 -22.59 18.15
C ASP A 98 -1.15 -21.71 18.30
N SER A 99 -1.35 -20.71 19.17
CA SER A 99 -0.45 -20.27 20.24
C SER A 99 0.08 -18.83 20.14
N GLU A 100 -0.61 -17.97 20.89
CA GLU A 100 -0.07 -17.05 21.91
C GLU A 100 1.10 -16.09 21.58
N TYR A 101 0.77 -14.79 21.69
CA TYR A 101 1.38 -13.81 22.61
C TYR A 101 2.91 -13.82 22.86
N CYS A 102 3.56 -12.71 22.48
CA CYS A 102 4.47 -11.82 23.26
C CYS A 102 5.25 -10.96 22.23
N VAL A 103 5.01 -9.65 22.04
CA VAL A 103 5.41 -8.50 22.89
C VAL A 103 6.85 -8.71 23.40
N ILE A 104 7.90 -8.02 22.93
CA ILE A 104 8.29 -6.61 23.20
C ILE A 104 9.53 -6.26 22.33
N GLN A 105 9.54 -5.02 21.79
CA GLN A 105 10.62 -4.00 21.62
C GLN A 105 12.10 -4.46 21.56
N GLU A 106 13.07 -3.82 20.92
CA GLU A 106 13.29 -2.54 20.24
C GLU A 106 14.72 -2.65 19.66
N GLY A 107 15.11 -1.80 18.70
CA GLY A 107 16.54 -1.46 18.54
C GLY A 107 17.16 -1.70 17.16
N LYS A 108 16.84 -0.79 16.23
CA LYS A 108 17.69 -0.11 15.25
C LYS A 108 19.00 -0.77 14.78
N TRP A 109 19.07 -0.87 13.46
CA TRP A 109 20.25 -0.94 12.62
C TRP A 109 21.28 0.18 12.88
N ARG A 110 22.58 -0.22 12.92
CA ARG A 110 23.85 0.33 12.34
C ARG A 110 24.05 1.87 12.21
N PRO A 111 25.28 2.43 12.04
CA PRO A 111 26.56 1.84 11.57
C PRO A 111 27.86 2.35 12.28
N SER A 112 29.02 1.80 11.88
CA SER A 112 30.40 2.35 12.01
C SER A 112 30.57 3.68 11.21
N PRO A 113 31.72 4.43 11.15
CA PRO A 113 33.14 4.07 11.41
C PRO A 113 34.09 5.20 11.93
N ASP A 114 35.41 4.96 11.80
CA ASP A 114 36.59 5.87 11.79
C ASP A 114 37.33 6.16 13.11
N MET A 115 38.67 6.30 13.19
CA MET A 115 39.86 5.91 12.41
C MET A 115 41.12 6.36 13.22
N LYS A 116 42.32 5.87 12.84
CA LYS A 116 43.72 6.33 13.17
C LYS A 116 44.41 5.69 14.39
N ASP A 117 45.70 5.34 14.40
CA ASP A 117 46.79 5.43 13.40
C ASP A 117 48.00 4.57 13.85
N ASN A 118 48.92 4.35 12.89
CA ASN A 118 50.39 4.14 12.99
C ASN A 118 51.03 2.74 12.82
N ASN A 119 51.55 2.54 11.60
CA ASN A 119 52.98 2.36 11.20
C ASN A 119 53.79 1.15 11.78
N LYS A 120 54.65 0.42 11.06
CA LYS A 120 55.27 0.53 9.72
C LYS A 120 56.09 -0.76 9.46
N SER A 121 56.26 -1.15 8.18
CA SER A 121 57.41 -1.92 7.60
C SER A 121 57.62 -3.40 8.01
N THR A 122 57.97 -4.39 7.19
CA THR A 122 58.30 -4.51 5.76
C THR A 122 58.19 -6.00 5.36
N GLU A 123 57.74 -6.20 4.14
CA GLU A 123 57.83 -7.33 3.21
C GLU A 123 58.70 -8.60 3.47
N LYS A 124 58.06 -9.73 3.09
CA LYS A 124 58.47 -10.77 2.10
C LYS A 124 59.36 -11.97 2.51
N ASN A 125 58.85 -13.13 2.07
CA ASN A 125 59.56 -14.30 1.50
C ASN A 125 60.24 -15.25 2.51
N THR A 126 60.34 -16.57 2.38
CA THR A 126 59.92 -17.59 1.41
C THR A 126 60.32 -18.95 2.04
N SER A 127 59.41 -19.92 2.02
CA SER A 127 59.61 -21.38 1.88
C SER A 127 60.74 -22.19 2.58
N LEU A 128 60.29 -23.27 3.24
CA LEU A 128 60.70 -24.68 3.10
C LEU A 128 62.08 -25.19 3.62
N SER A 129 61.99 -26.14 4.58
CA SER A 129 62.75 -27.42 4.76
C SER A 129 64.29 -27.42 4.79
N ASN A 130 64.87 -27.99 5.88
CA ASN A 130 65.93 -29.05 5.88
C ASN A 130 66.62 -29.17 7.25
N GLU A 131 66.13 -30.04 8.15
CA GLU A 131 66.80 -30.36 9.43
C GLU A 131 67.78 -31.56 9.35
N SER A 132 68.02 -32.14 8.16
CA SER A 132 68.80 -33.39 8.03
C SER A 132 70.29 -33.22 7.68
N GLU A 133 70.79 -32.02 7.34
CA GLU A 133 72.19 -31.82 6.91
C GLU A 133 73.13 -31.28 8.02
N LYS A 134 72.58 -30.81 9.14
CA LYS A 134 73.37 -30.24 10.26
C LYS A 134 74.11 -31.29 11.11
N GLY A 135 73.69 -32.56 11.04
CA GLY A 135 74.23 -33.65 11.88
C GLY A 135 75.58 -34.19 11.44
N ASP A 136 75.88 -34.18 10.13
CA ASP A 136 77.14 -34.75 9.60
C ASP A 136 78.28 -33.73 9.58
N MET A 137 77.97 -32.43 9.42
CA MET A 137 78.96 -31.35 9.54
C MET A 137 79.59 -31.28 10.94
N ASN A 138 78.82 -31.59 11.99
CA ASN A 138 79.33 -31.61 13.36
C ASN A 138 80.34 -32.74 13.61
N LYS A 139 80.19 -33.91 12.95
CA LYS A 139 81.12 -35.04 13.08
C LYS A 139 82.45 -34.78 12.34
N LEU A 140 82.40 -34.11 11.18
CA LEU A 140 83.59 -33.71 10.44
C LEU A 140 84.43 -32.71 11.24
N ARG A 141 83.75 -31.72 11.84
CA ARG A 141 84.36 -30.70 12.69
C ARG A 141 85.19 -31.30 13.82
N GLU A 142 84.64 -32.29 14.52
CA GLU A 142 85.37 -32.98 15.60
C GLU A 142 86.62 -33.72 15.10
N ARG A 143 86.57 -34.37 13.92
CA ARG A 143 87.73 -35.06 13.32
C ARG A 143 88.86 -34.12 12.94
N LEU A 144 88.56 -32.92 12.42
CA LEU A 144 89.59 -31.94 12.06
C LEU A 144 90.28 -31.37 13.30
N ILE A 145 89.49 -31.05 14.33
CA ILE A 145 90.01 -30.55 15.61
C ILE A 145 91.01 -31.56 16.17
N GLU A 146 90.70 -32.86 16.13
CA GLU A 146 91.60 -33.90 16.64
C GLU A 146 92.88 -34.05 15.78
N PHE A 147 92.80 -33.95 14.45
CA PHE A 147 93.99 -33.99 13.58
C PHE A 147 94.94 -32.80 13.85
N TYR A 148 94.40 -31.58 13.93
CA TYR A 148 95.20 -30.39 14.21
C TYR A 148 95.68 -30.32 15.65
N ARG A 149 94.98 -30.96 16.60
CA ARG A 149 95.47 -31.10 17.99
C ARG A 149 96.82 -31.81 18.06
N ILE A 150 97.07 -32.75 17.14
CA ILE A 150 98.29 -33.56 17.06
C ILE A 150 99.37 -32.86 16.22
N HIS A 151 99.02 -32.32 15.06
CA HIS A 151 100.01 -31.77 14.11
C HIS A 151 100.24 -30.26 14.23
N ASN A 152 99.21 -29.45 14.56
CA ASN A 152 99.33 -27.99 14.70
C ASN A 152 98.13 -27.33 15.46
N LYS A 153 98.31 -27.06 16.76
CA LYS A 153 97.24 -26.55 17.66
C LYS A 153 96.75 -25.12 17.36
N SER A 154 97.51 -24.31 16.62
CA SER A 154 97.11 -22.92 16.32
C SER A 154 96.04 -22.82 15.23
N MET A 155 95.76 -23.91 14.52
CA MET A 155 94.76 -23.94 13.43
C MET A 155 93.35 -24.30 13.90
N ILE A 156 93.16 -24.66 15.18
CA ILE A 156 91.85 -25.02 15.77
C ILE A 156 90.78 -23.92 15.64
N PRO A 157 91.08 -22.61 15.84
CA PRO A 157 90.08 -21.55 15.71
C PRO A 157 89.59 -21.33 14.27
N PHE A 158 90.35 -21.77 13.28
CA PHE A 158 90.07 -21.59 11.85
C PHE A 158 89.42 -22.82 11.20
N VAL A 159 89.13 -23.87 11.98
CA VAL A 159 88.55 -25.12 11.48
C VAL A 159 87.18 -24.89 10.84
N ASP A 160 86.37 -23.98 11.40
CA ASP A 160 85.03 -23.69 10.86
C ASP A 160 85.10 -23.00 9.49
N GLU A 161 86.06 -22.09 9.30
CA GLU A 161 86.31 -21.42 8.02
C GLU A 161 86.94 -22.38 6.97
N LEU A 162 87.74 -23.34 7.41
CA LEU A 162 88.30 -24.40 6.57
C LEU A 162 87.23 -25.38 6.07
N ILE A 163 86.23 -25.71 6.89
CA ILE A 163 85.12 -26.59 6.48
C ILE A 163 84.28 -25.91 5.40
N ASP A 164 83.96 -24.62 5.57
CA ASP A 164 83.20 -23.85 4.59
C ASP A 164 83.95 -23.69 3.25
N ASN A 165 85.27 -23.49 3.29
CA ASN A 165 86.09 -23.37 2.07
C ASN A 165 86.24 -24.69 1.28
N TYR A 166 86.03 -25.85 1.92
CA TYR A 166 86.24 -27.16 1.29
C TYR A 166 84.94 -27.92 0.97
N GLY A 167 83.76 -27.34 1.30
CA GLY A 167 82.46 -27.56 0.65
C GLY A 167 82.18 -28.97 0.10
N GLY A 168 82.29 -30.00 0.93
CA GLY A 168 81.97 -31.39 0.57
C GLY A 168 83.11 -32.23 -0.05
N ASN A 169 84.35 -31.72 -0.12
CA ASN A 169 85.56 -32.45 -0.58
C ASN A 169 86.49 -32.88 0.58
N GLU A 170 85.90 -33.43 1.63
CA GLU A 170 86.52 -33.70 2.93
C GLU A 170 87.67 -34.71 2.85
N GLN A 171 87.51 -35.79 2.07
CA GLN A 171 88.56 -36.81 1.86
C GLN A 171 89.81 -36.23 1.21
N LYS A 172 89.64 -35.30 0.25
CA LYS A 172 90.75 -34.69 -0.49
C LYS A 172 91.58 -33.78 0.41
N MET A 173 90.92 -33.03 1.29
CA MET A 173 91.55 -32.21 2.32
C MET A 173 92.45 -33.06 3.24
N PHE A 174 91.97 -34.21 3.74
CA PHE A 174 92.80 -35.08 4.58
C PHE A 174 93.99 -35.71 3.83
N THR A 175 93.85 -36.02 2.53
CA THR A 175 94.99 -36.51 1.72
C THR A 175 96.04 -35.43 1.50
N ASP A 176 95.63 -34.19 1.24
CA ASP A 176 96.57 -33.09 1.04
C ASP A 176 97.30 -32.72 2.34
N LEU A 177 96.59 -32.75 3.48
CA LEU A 177 97.20 -32.59 4.79
C LEU A 177 98.21 -33.70 5.12
N ARG A 178 97.97 -34.94 4.68
CA ARG A 178 98.92 -36.04 4.89
C ARG A 178 100.14 -35.94 3.97
N ARG A 179 99.97 -35.40 2.77
CA ARG A 179 101.03 -35.17 1.77
C ARG A 179 101.94 -33.98 2.13
N GLN A 180 101.39 -32.95 2.77
CA GLN A 180 102.16 -31.76 3.16
C GLN A 180 103.11 -32.01 4.34
N TYR A 181 102.88 -33.07 5.13
CA TYR A 181 103.69 -33.42 6.30
C TYR A 181 104.56 -34.69 6.12
N ASN A 182 104.64 -35.29 4.93
CA ASN A 182 105.46 -36.48 4.63
C ASN A 182 106.26 -36.36 3.30
N ASP A 183 107.56 -36.06 3.42
CA ASP A 183 108.67 -36.39 2.49
C ASP A 183 109.37 -35.26 1.70
N SER A 184 110.70 -35.30 1.81
CA SER A 184 111.75 -34.51 1.15
C SER A 184 112.94 -35.43 0.89
N GLU A 185 113.47 -35.49 -0.37
CA GLU A 185 114.88 -35.80 -0.77
C GLU A 185 114.93 -36.09 -2.31
N LYS A 186 115.57 -35.27 -3.16
CA LYS A 186 117.00 -35.19 -3.62
C LYS A 186 117.52 -36.41 -4.43
N VAL A 187 118.41 -36.37 -5.44
CA VAL A 187 118.98 -35.43 -6.46
C VAL A 187 120.09 -36.24 -7.22
N GLU A 188 120.15 -36.11 -8.56
CA GLU A 188 121.31 -36.09 -9.51
C GLU A 188 122.51 -37.11 -9.62
N THR A 189 122.79 -37.50 -10.89
CA THR A 189 124.05 -37.44 -11.71
C THR A 189 125.28 -38.39 -11.57
N SER A 190 125.98 -38.52 -12.73
CA SER A 190 127.46 -38.67 -12.98
C SER A 190 128.04 -40.10 -12.99
N ALA A 191 129.24 -40.47 -13.52
CA ALA A 191 130.23 -40.02 -14.53
C ALA A 191 131.41 -41.05 -14.59
N SER A 192 132.27 -41.00 -15.64
CA SER A 192 133.75 -41.26 -15.68
C SER A 192 134.41 -42.67 -15.52
N ILE A 193 135.69 -43.04 -15.86
CA ILE A 193 136.89 -42.67 -16.71
C ILE A 193 138.00 -43.81 -16.48
N THR A 194 139.04 -44.05 -17.34
CA THR A 194 140.54 -44.03 -17.03
C THR A 194 141.57 -44.72 -18.01
N SER A 195 142.64 -43.96 -18.42
CA SER A 195 144.10 -44.28 -18.68
C SER A 195 144.61 -44.85 -20.03
N PHE A 196 145.82 -44.62 -20.60
CA PHE A 196 146.80 -43.50 -20.86
C PHE A 196 147.75 -43.91 -22.03
N ASP A 197 147.84 -45.20 -22.41
CA ASP A 197 148.35 -45.63 -23.74
C ASP A 197 147.35 -45.33 -24.89
N GLU A 198 146.19 -44.80 -24.52
CA GLU A 198 145.15 -44.27 -25.39
C GLU A 198 145.53 -42.96 -26.09
N LEU A 199 146.67 -42.31 -25.83
CA LEU A 199 146.92 -40.95 -26.34
C LEU A 199 146.92 -40.84 -27.88
N ASN A 200 147.40 -41.85 -28.61
CA ASN A 200 147.43 -41.83 -30.07
C ASN A 200 146.10 -42.32 -30.71
N ASP A 201 145.33 -43.12 -29.96
CA ASP A 201 143.98 -43.57 -30.33
C ASP A 201 142.92 -42.50 -29.97
N VAL A 202 143.16 -41.73 -28.90
CA VAL A 202 142.45 -40.53 -28.45
C VAL A 202 142.61 -39.41 -29.46
N ILE A 203 143.78 -39.22 -30.09
CA ILE A 203 143.92 -38.18 -31.13
C ILE A 203 143.08 -38.52 -32.38
N LYS A 204 143.01 -39.80 -32.79
CA LYS A 204 142.13 -40.24 -33.89
C LYS A 204 140.65 -40.21 -33.50
N ARG A 205 140.29 -40.65 -32.28
CA ARG A 205 138.92 -40.58 -31.75
C ARG A 205 138.46 -39.14 -31.52
N LEU A 206 139.32 -38.24 -31.06
CA LEU A 206 139.02 -36.82 -30.88
C LEU A 206 138.82 -36.14 -32.23
N SER A 207 139.59 -36.48 -33.27
CA SER A 207 139.39 -35.92 -34.61
C SER A 207 138.05 -36.39 -35.23
N HIS A 208 137.70 -37.68 -35.09
CA HIS A 208 136.40 -38.20 -35.53
C HIS A 208 135.22 -37.70 -34.66
N ALA A 209 135.40 -37.60 -33.34
CA ALA A 209 134.40 -37.08 -32.41
C ALA A 209 134.18 -35.57 -32.59
N LEU A 210 135.21 -34.80 -32.93
CA LEU A 210 135.08 -33.39 -33.34
C LEU A 210 134.29 -33.28 -34.64
N GLU A 211 134.54 -34.12 -35.65
CA GLU A 211 133.80 -34.05 -36.91
C GLU A 211 132.32 -34.44 -36.75
N VAL A 212 132.02 -35.46 -35.95
CA VAL A 212 130.63 -35.86 -35.59
C VAL A 212 129.95 -34.75 -34.78
N LYS A 213 130.63 -34.19 -33.77
CA LYS A 213 130.09 -33.06 -33.00
C LYS A 213 129.88 -31.80 -33.85
N THR A 214 130.71 -31.54 -34.84
CA THR A 214 130.52 -30.40 -35.75
C THR A 214 129.30 -30.60 -36.66
N ARG A 215 129.04 -31.81 -37.17
CA ARG A 215 127.80 -32.11 -37.93
C ARG A 215 126.55 -32.09 -37.04
N GLU A 216 126.64 -32.62 -35.83
CA GLU A 216 125.54 -32.65 -34.85
C GLU A 216 125.18 -31.22 -34.38
N THR A 217 126.16 -30.35 -34.18
CA THR A 217 125.90 -28.94 -33.83
C THR A 217 125.33 -28.13 -34.99
N LEU A 218 125.72 -28.42 -36.24
CA LEU A 218 125.12 -27.79 -37.42
C LEU A 218 123.68 -28.25 -37.70
N THR A 219 123.37 -29.52 -37.46
CA THR A 219 122.00 -30.06 -37.60
C THR A 219 121.08 -29.51 -36.52
N LEU A 220 121.52 -29.54 -35.26
CA LEU A 220 120.79 -28.92 -34.15
C LEU A 220 120.60 -27.41 -34.33
N LYS A 221 121.55 -26.71 -34.97
CA LYS A 221 121.40 -25.28 -35.27
C LYS A 221 120.33 -25.01 -36.32
N LYS A 222 120.23 -25.85 -37.36
CA LYS A 222 119.16 -25.75 -38.37
C LYS A 222 117.79 -26.10 -37.77
N GLU A 223 117.72 -27.12 -36.93
CA GLU A 223 116.48 -27.49 -36.22
C GLU A 223 116.04 -26.40 -35.24
N LYS A 224 116.97 -25.81 -34.48
CA LYS A 224 116.69 -24.66 -33.61
C LYS A 224 116.17 -23.47 -34.41
N GLU A 225 116.72 -23.21 -35.59
CA GLU A 225 116.26 -22.11 -36.45
C GLU A 225 114.87 -22.39 -37.06
N SER A 226 114.57 -23.64 -37.41
CA SER A 226 113.24 -24.07 -37.85
C SER A 226 112.19 -23.91 -36.74
N LEU A 227 112.49 -24.42 -35.54
CA LEU A 227 111.61 -24.31 -34.37
C LEU A 227 111.41 -22.85 -33.96
N SER A 228 112.45 -22.00 -34.06
CA SER A 228 112.30 -20.57 -33.76
C SER A 228 111.37 -19.85 -34.74
N LYS A 229 111.40 -20.23 -36.03
CA LYS A 229 110.49 -19.67 -37.03
C LYS A 229 109.06 -20.14 -36.78
N GLU A 230 108.86 -21.43 -36.51
CA GLU A 230 107.54 -22.00 -36.17
C GLU A 230 106.97 -21.44 -34.86
N LEU A 231 107.83 -21.17 -33.87
CA LEU A 231 107.41 -20.54 -32.62
C LEU A 231 106.99 -19.06 -32.82
N SER A 232 107.65 -18.35 -33.74
CA SER A 232 107.28 -16.97 -34.09
C SER A 232 105.96 -16.89 -34.88
N THR A 233 105.71 -17.84 -35.77
CA THR A 233 104.45 -17.89 -36.54
C THR A 233 103.27 -18.29 -35.65
N THR A 234 103.48 -19.21 -34.72
CA THR A 234 102.46 -19.60 -33.72
C THR A 234 102.15 -18.48 -32.73
N HIS A 235 103.16 -17.76 -32.22
CA HIS A 235 102.91 -16.56 -31.40
C HIS A 235 102.13 -15.49 -32.16
N ARG A 236 102.51 -15.22 -33.42
CA ARG A 236 101.77 -14.27 -34.26
C ARG A 236 100.32 -14.69 -34.50
N ALA A 237 100.05 -15.99 -34.61
CA ALA A 237 98.69 -16.50 -34.73
C ALA A 237 97.90 -16.35 -33.42
N LEU A 238 98.54 -16.61 -32.27
CA LEU A 238 97.93 -16.44 -30.95
C LEU A 238 97.56 -14.97 -30.69
N ASP A 239 98.44 -14.03 -31.01
CA ASP A 239 98.17 -12.60 -30.87
C ASP A 239 96.96 -12.18 -31.72
N ASN A 240 96.85 -12.69 -32.95
CA ASN A 240 95.69 -12.42 -33.81
C ASN A 240 94.40 -12.98 -33.21
N PHE A 241 94.41 -14.18 -32.64
CA PHE A 241 93.25 -14.75 -31.96
C PHE A 241 92.86 -13.99 -30.70
N GLN A 242 93.85 -13.50 -29.93
CA GLN A 242 93.58 -12.67 -28.75
C GLN A 242 92.94 -11.33 -29.13
N GLU A 243 93.37 -10.71 -30.22
CA GLU A 243 92.75 -9.48 -30.72
C GLU A 243 91.34 -9.74 -31.27
N GLU A 244 91.10 -10.87 -31.93
CA GLU A 244 89.75 -11.27 -32.37
C GLU A 244 88.83 -11.56 -31.18
N GLU A 245 89.33 -12.22 -30.12
CA GLU A 245 88.60 -12.46 -28.89
C GLU A 245 88.26 -11.13 -28.18
N LYS A 246 89.21 -10.20 -28.05
CA LYS A 246 88.97 -8.87 -27.50
C LYS A 246 87.92 -8.10 -28.31
N PHE A 247 87.99 -8.19 -29.63
CA PHE A 247 87.01 -7.56 -30.52
C PHE A 247 85.60 -8.14 -30.29
N LEU A 248 85.48 -9.46 -30.21
CA LEU A 248 84.21 -10.14 -29.95
C LEU A 248 83.66 -9.83 -28.55
N ARG A 249 84.50 -9.79 -27.52
CA ARG A 249 84.10 -9.39 -26.15
C ARG A 249 83.57 -7.96 -26.12
N THR A 250 84.25 -7.04 -26.79
CA THR A 250 83.81 -5.63 -26.89
C THR A 250 82.47 -5.53 -27.63
N LYS A 251 82.31 -6.29 -28.71
CA LYS A 251 81.05 -6.35 -29.47
C LYS A 251 79.91 -6.96 -28.65
N MET A 252 80.18 -8.00 -27.86
CA MET A 252 79.20 -8.59 -26.95
C MET A 252 78.74 -7.59 -25.89
N GLN A 253 79.68 -6.93 -25.22
CA GLN A 253 79.36 -5.94 -24.19
C GLN A 253 78.54 -4.77 -24.75
N ALA A 254 78.88 -4.27 -25.93
CA ALA A 254 78.10 -3.23 -26.61
C ALA A 254 76.68 -3.69 -26.96
N LEU A 255 76.49 -4.94 -27.37
CA LEU A 255 75.16 -5.50 -27.66
C LEU A 255 74.34 -5.72 -26.38
N GLU A 256 74.98 -6.15 -25.28
CA GLU A 256 74.36 -6.29 -23.96
C GLU A 256 73.86 -4.95 -23.43
N GLU A 257 74.69 -3.89 -23.50
CA GLU A 257 74.31 -2.54 -23.09
C GLU A 257 73.13 -1.99 -23.91
N GLN A 258 73.11 -2.24 -25.24
CA GLN A 258 71.99 -1.85 -26.09
C GLN A 258 70.69 -2.58 -25.75
N LEU A 259 70.76 -3.87 -25.39
CA LEU A 259 69.58 -4.64 -24.96
C LEU A 259 69.06 -4.19 -23.60
N GLN A 260 69.96 -3.90 -22.66
CA GLN A 260 69.59 -3.47 -21.31
C GLN A 260 68.98 -2.06 -21.30
N GLY A 261 69.56 -1.12 -22.06
CA GLY A 261 69.00 0.23 -22.24
C GLY A 261 67.62 0.22 -22.89
N LYS A 262 67.41 -0.59 -23.94
CA LYS A 262 66.11 -0.70 -24.63
C LYS A 262 65.03 -1.39 -23.78
N ARG A 263 65.38 -2.42 -23.00
CA ARG A 263 64.42 -3.10 -22.12
C ARG A 263 63.97 -2.21 -20.98
N VAL A 264 64.89 -1.59 -20.25
CA VAL A 264 64.56 -0.90 -18.99
C VAL A 264 63.89 0.45 -19.24
N SER A 265 64.33 1.24 -20.23
CA SER A 265 63.77 2.57 -20.48
C SER A 265 62.35 2.50 -21.05
N VAL A 266 62.14 1.76 -22.14
CA VAL A 266 60.85 1.82 -22.86
C VAL A 266 59.73 1.11 -22.09
N THR A 267 60.01 -0.01 -21.41
CA THR A 267 58.95 -0.76 -20.70
C THR A 267 58.59 -0.16 -19.34
N LEU A 268 59.53 0.40 -18.58
CA LEU A 268 59.21 1.06 -17.32
C LEU A 268 58.52 2.40 -17.55
N GLU A 269 58.94 3.17 -18.55
CA GLU A 269 58.33 4.47 -18.84
C GLU A 269 56.89 4.31 -19.35
N THR A 270 56.63 3.34 -20.22
CA THR A 270 55.26 3.01 -20.65
C THR A 270 54.38 2.51 -19.50
N LYS A 271 54.89 1.64 -18.63
CA LYS A 271 54.16 1.14 -17.45
C LYS A 271 53.92 2.23 -16.40
N ASN A 272 54.88 3.13 -16.19
CA ASN A 272 54.71 4.27 -15.29
C ASN A 272 53.67 5.26 -15.80
N ASN A 273 53.64 5.50 -17.12
CA ASN A 273 52.61 6.33 -17.75
C ASN A 273 51.22 5.68 -17.62
N GLU A 274 51.10 4.37 -17.82
CA GLU A 274 49.85 3.60 -17.59
C GLU A 274 49.39 3.66 -16.12
N ILE A 275 50.32 3.57 -15.17
CA ILE A 275 49.99 3.75 -13.74
C ILE A 275 49.54 5.18 -13.44
N ALA A 276 50.14 6.19 -14.07
CA ALA A 276 49.74 7.58 -13.90
C ALA A 276 48.33 7.84 -14.45
N THR A 277 47.99 7.30 -15.62
CA THR A 277 46.64 7.40 -16.19
C THR A 277 45.60 6.69 -15.32
N LEU A 278 45.90 5.47 -14.86
CA LEU A 278 45.00 4.73 -13.96
C LEU A 278 44.80 5.42 -12.61
N ARG A 279 45.84 6.09 -12.08
CA ARG A 279 45.71 6.92 -10.86
C ARG A 279 44.79 8.11 -11.09
N SER A 280 44.96 8.83 -12.21
CA SER A 280 44.08 9.93 -12.59
C SER A 280 42.62 9.46 -12.75
N GLU A 281 42.39 8.33 -13.42
CA GLU A 281 41.05 7.76 -13.58
C GLU A 281 40.42 7.34 -12.24
N LYS A 282 41.22 6.78 -11.32
CA LYS A 282 40.76 6.46 -9.97
C LYS A 282 40.36 7.72 -9.19
N GLU A 283 41.12 8.79 -9.31
CA GLU A 283 40.80 10.10 -8.71
C GLU A 283 39.52 10.69 -9.32
N ASP A 284 39.32 10.57 -10.63
CA ASP A 284 38.08 11.00 -11.30
C ASP A 284 36.87 10.19 -10.84
N LEU A 285 37.01 8.86 -10.75
CA LEU A 285 35.94 7.99 -10.28
C LEU A 285 35.60 8.24 -8.80
N THR A 286 36.60 8.49 -7.96
CA THR A 286 36.36 8.83 -6.54
C THR A 286 35.66 10.19 -6.40
N ARG A 287 36.01 11.18 -7.22
CA ARG A 287 35.27 12.46 -7.28
C ARG A 287 33.82 12.28 -7.75
N LYS A 288 33.60 11.49 -8.82
CA LYS A 288 32.24 11.16 -9.29
C LYS A 288 31.42 10.43 -8.22
N LEU A 289 32.05 9.50 -7.49
CA LEU A 289 31.41 8.76 -6.40
C LEU A 289 31.08 9.67 -5.21
N ALA A 290 31.94 10.63 -4.88
CA ALA A 290 31.65 11.63 -3.86
C ALA A 290 30.47 12.52 -4.24
N SER A 291 30.46 13.05 -5.47
CA SER A 291 29.35 13.86 -6.00
C SER A 291 28.04 13.07 -6.05
N ALA A 292 28.07 11.79 -6.47
CA ALA A 292 26.88 10.94 -6.47
C ALA A 292 26.33 10.67 -5.05
N LYS A 293 27.19 10.56 -4.04
CA LYS A 293 26.78 10.41 -2.64
C LYS A 293 26.13 11.68 -2.08
N GLU A 294 26.65 12.85 -2.45
CA GLU A 294 26.07 14.14 -2.07
C GLU A 294 24.66 14.29 -2.67
N LEU A 295 24.52 14.02 -3.96
CA LEU A 295 23.21 14.00 -4.63
C LEU A 295 22.24 13.01 -3.97
N LEU A 296 22.71 11.81 -3.59
CA LEU A 296 21.88 10.82 -2.90
C LEU A 296 21.36 11.36 -1.55
N ASN A 297 22.21 12.04 -0.77
CA ASN A 297 21.80 12.67 0.48
C ASN A 297 20.75 13.77 0.23
N ASP A 298 20.93 14.59 -0.80
CA ASP A 298 19.97 15.64 -1.17
C ASP A 298 18.60 15.02 -1.53
N TYR A 299 18.61 13.91 -2.28
CA TYR A 299 17.37 13.18 -2.60
C TYR A 299 16.71 12.59 -1.36
N GLN A 300 17.48 11.99 -0.44
CA GLN A 300 16.95 11.45 0.82
C GLN A 300 16.34 12.55 1.70
N GLU A 301 16.95 13.73 1.75
CA GLU A 301 16.40 14.83 2.53
C GLU A 301 15.12 15.39 1.88
N ARG A 302 15.08 15.46 0.55
CA ARG A 302 13.87 15.82 -0.20
C ARG A 302 12.75 14.80 0.01
N GLU A 303 13.07 13.51 0.04
CA GLU A 303 12.12 12.43 0.34
C GLU A 303 11.50 12.61 1.72
N LYS A 304 12.32 12.81 2.77
CA LYS A 304 11.81 13.09 4.13
C LYS A 304 10.92 14.34 4.19
N GLN A 305 11.28 15.40 3.46
CA GLN A 305 10.45 16.61 3.39
C GLN A 305 9.09 16.32 2.75
N LEU A 306 9.07 15.55 1.66
CA LEU A 306 7.84 15.13 0.99
C LEU A 306 7.00 14.21 1.87
N GLU A 307 7.60 13.28 2.61
CA GLU A 307 6.92 12.42 3.59
C GLU A 307 6.25 13.26 4.69
N LEU A 308 6.95 14.26 5.23
CA LEU A 308 6.39 15.16 6.24
C LEU A 308 5.22 15.99 5.67
N GLN A 309 5.35 16.48 4.43
CA GLN A 309 4.27 17.18 3.74
C GLN A 309 3.06 16.27 3.52
N LEU A 310 3.28 15.04 3.07
CA LEU A 310 2.23 14.04 2.91
C LEU A 310 1.52 13.76 4.23
N GLN A 311 2.27 13.57 5.33
CA GLN A 311 1.71 13.35 6.65
C GLN A 311 0.86 14.53 7.13
N ASN A 312 1.28 15.76 6.85
CA ASN A 312 0.49 16.95 7.18
C ASN A 312 -0.80 17.02 6.35
N VAL A 313 -0.72 16.78 5.04
CA VAL A 313 -1.91 16.75 4.16
C VAL A 313 -2.88 15.66 4.58
N MET A 314 -2.40 14.46 4.93
CA MET A 314 -3.26 13.38 5.44
C MET A 314 -3.99 13.79 6.72
N LYS A 315 -3.31 14.47 7.66
CA LYS A 315 -3.96 15.01 8.87
C LYS A 315 -5.05 16.03 8.55
N GLN A 316 -4.82 16.90 7.56
CA GLN A 316 -5.82 17.88 7.12
C GLN A 316 -7.02 17.21 6.44
N ILE A 317 -6.79 16.21 5.58
CA ILE A 317 -7.85 15.42 4.95
C ILE A 317 -8.69 14.75 6.03
N HIS A 318 -8.05 14.08 6.99
CA HIS A 318 -8.77 13.42 8.08
C HIS A 318 -9.61 14.41 8.91
N MET A 319 -9.05 15.58 9.25
CA MET A 319 -9.81 16.63 9.93
C MET A 319 -11.04 17.06 9.10
N ASN A 320 -10.87 17.29 7.80
CA ASN A 320 -11.96 17.65 6.91
C ASN A 320 -13.01 16.53 6.79
N GLU A 321 -12.61 15.26 6.71
CA GLU A 321 -13.52 14.12 6.71
C GLU A 321 -14.39 14.08 7.97
N THR A 322 -13.79 14.33 9.14
CA THR A 322 -14.55 14.41 10.40
C THR A 322 -15.53 15.58 10.43
N LEU A 323 -15.11 16.75 9.91
CA LEU A 323 -15.98 17.92 9.79
C LEU A 323 -17.15 17.68 8.82
N VAL A 324 -16.88 17.07 7.66
CA VAL A 324 -17.92 16.69 6.69
C VAL A 324 -18.87 15.66 7.30
N SER A 325 -18.36 14.64 7.99
CA SER A 325 -19.18 13.62 8.65
C SER A 325 -20.09 14.23 9.72
N ASN A 326 -19.55 15.11 10.56
CA ASN A 326 -20.33 15.84 11.55
C ASN A 326 -21.36 16.77 10.90
N GLY A 327 -21.00 17.42 9.79
CA GLY A 327 -21.91 18.23 8.98
C GLY A 327 -23.07 17.41 8.43
N SER A 328 -22.80 16.23 7.86
CA SER A 328 -23.81 15.32 7.34
C SER A 328 -24.76 14.81 8.44
N LEU A 329 -24.24 14.47 9.62
CA LEU A 329 -25.08 14.09 10.77
C LEU A 329 -26.02 15.22 11.17
N LYS A 330 -25.51 16.45 11.28
CA LYS A 330 -26.31 17.62 11.63
C LYS A 330 -27.38 17.93 10.58
N ILE A 331 -27.06 17.79 9.29
CA ILE A 331 -28.05 17.93 8.21
C ILE A 331 -29.15 16.88 8.37
N ASN A 332 -28.80 15.62 8.61
CA ASN A 332 -29.79 14.56 8.81
C ASN A 332 -30.68 14.80 10.04
N GLU A 333 -30.10 15.27 11.15
CA GLU A 333 -30.86 15.67 12.34
C GLU A 333 -31.86 16.78 12.01
N THR A 334 -31.40 17.86 11.36
CA THR A 334 -32.29 18.96 10.95
C THR A 334 -33.38 18.51 9.97
N GLN A 335 -33.06 17.59 9.05
CA GLN A 335 -34.04 17.06 8.11
C GLN A 335 -35.08 16.19 8.83
N ASN A 336 -34.69 15.42 9.83
CA ASN A 336 -35.62 14.64 10.64
C ASN A 336 -36.54 15.53 11.47
N GLU A 337 -36.01 16.61 12.05
CA GLU A 337 -36.80 17.63 12.75
C GLU A 337 -37.79 18.32 11.79
N GLU A 338 -37.34 18.71 10.60
CA GLU A 338 -38.19 19.32 9.57
C GLU A 338 -39.31 18.37 9.14
N ASN A 339 -38.99 17.10 8.90
CA ASN A 339 -39.98 16.08 8.55
C ASN A 339 -41.01 15.88 9.67
N SER A 340 -40.58 15.87 10.93
CA SER A 340 -41.46 15.78 12.09
C SER A 340 -42.41 16.99 12.19
N LEU A 341 -41.88 18.21 12.05
CA LEU A 341 -42.67 19.43 12.04
C LEU A 341 -43.64 19.47 10.85
N HIS A 342 -43.22 18.96 9.69
CA HIS A 342 -44.09 18.87 8.51
C HIS A 342 -45.29 17.96 8.76
N ILE A 343 -45.08 16.81 9.42
CA ILE A 343 -46.16 15.89 9.79
C ILE A 343 -47.14 16.59 10.75
N GLN A 344 -46.65 17.24 11.80
CA GLN A 344 -47.49 17.98 12.75
C GLN A 344 -48.30 19.09 12.05
N LEU A 345 -47.68 19.79 11.10
CA LEU A 345 -48.35 20.83 10.32
C LEU A 345 -49.43 20.25 9.40
N LEU A 346 -49.22 19.07 8.81
CA LEU A 346 -50.25 18.38 8.02
C LEU A 346 -51.43 17.95 8.88
N GLU A 347 -51.16 17.44 10.09
CA GLU A 347 -52.18 17.04 11.06
C GLU A 347 -53.01 18.26 11.52
N ALA A 348 -52.36 19.34 11.95
CA ALA A 348 -53.04 20.58 12.32
C ALA A 348 -53.87 21.17 11.16
N LYS A 349 -53.38 21.06 9.92
CA LYS A 349 -54.16 21.46 8.72
C LYS A 349 -55.39 20.59 8.51
N LYS A 350 -55.32 19.30 8.80
CA LYS A 350 -56.46 18.38 8.72
C LYS A 350 -57.50 18.75 9.78
N GLU A 351 -57.08 18.92 11.03
CA GLU A 351 -57.96 19.35 12.13
C GLU A 351 -58.65 20.69 11.82
N CYS A 352 -57.91 21.67 11.30
CA CYS A 352 -58.50 22.95 10.88
C CYS A 352 -59.58 22.78 9.80
N LYS A 353 -59.39 21.87 8.85
CA LYS A 353 -60.41 21.57 7.82
C LYS A 353 -61.66 20.93 8.42
N GLU A 354 -61.49 20.02 9.38
CA GLU A 354 -62.59 19.37 10.09
C GLU A 354 -63.39 20.37 10.92
N VAL A 355 -62.71 21.18 11.73
CA VAL A 355 -63.31 22.27 12.51
C VAL A 355 -64.05 23.25 11.59
N LYS A 356 -63.46 23.62 10.46
CA LYS A 356 -64.10 24.51 9.49
C LYS A 356 -65.38 23.87 8.95
N SER A 357 -65.38 22.60 8.58
CA SER A 357 -66.59 21.89 8.10
C SER A 357 -67.68 21.85 9.17
N SER A 358 -67.30 21.53 10.42
CA SER A 358 -68.21 21.55 11.58
C SER A 358 -68.83 22.93 11.81
N TYR A 359 -68.03 24.00 11.76
CA TYR A 359 -68.50 25.38 11.87
C TYR A 359 -69.54 25.73 10.80
N HIS A 360 -69.33 25.33 9.54
CA HIS A 360 -70.31 25.58 8.48
C HIS A 360 -71.61 24.80 8.72
N GLY A 361 -71.52 23.55 9.20
CA GLY A 361 -72.68 22.74 9.58
C GLY A 361 -73.49 23.39 10.70
N LEU A 362 -72.82 23.77 11.80
CA LEU A 362 -73.44 24.47 12.93
C LEU A 362 -74.06 25.81 12.50
N LYS A 363 -73.35 26.60 11.69
CA LYS A 363 -73.86 27.86 11.15
C LYS A 363 -75.13 27.66 10.31
N HIS A 364 -75.18 26.60 9.51
CA HIS A 364 -76.39 26.26 8.76
C HIS A 364 -77.54 25.85 9.69
N ARG A 365 -77.26 25.01 10.70
CA ARG A 365 -78.28 24.58 11.67
C ARG A 365 -78.85 25.76 12.47
N ILE A 366 -78.01 26.71 12.88
CA ILE A 366 -78.46 27.94 13.55
C ILE A 366 -79.43 28.71 12.64
N ARG A 367 -79.11 28.89 11.36
CA ARG A 367 -80.00 29.57 10.41
C ARG A 367 -81.34 28.84 10.25
N VAL A 368 -81.33 27.50 10.21
CA VAL A 368 -82.56 26.71 10.15
C VAL A 368 -83.39 26.89 11.43
N LEU A 369 -82.76 26.82 12.61
CA LEU A 369 -83.43 27.04 13.89
C LEU A 369 -84.01 28.47 14.01
N GLU A 370 -83.34 29.48 13.46
CA GLU A 370 -83.86 30.85 13.40
C GLU A 370 -85.13 30.93 12.54
N LEU A 371 -85.18 30.21 11.41
CA LEU A 371 -86.37 30.14 10.56
C LEU A 371 -87.51 29.36 11.24
N GLU A 372 -87.22 28.21 11.85
CA GLU A 372 -88.19 27.42 12.62
C GLU A 372 -88.78 28.25 13.77
N LYS A 373 -87.94 28.99 14.51
CA LYS A 373 -88.38 29.93 15.55
C LYS A 373 -89.33 30.98 14.99
N GLN A 374 -89.00 31.58 13.85
CA GLN A 374 -89.82 32.62 13.24
C GLN A 374 -91.20 32.07 12.81
N GLN A 375 -91.22 30.87 12.24
CA GLN A 375 -92.45 30.18 11.87
C GLN A 375 -93.36 29.96 13.10
N ILE A 376 -92.82 29.42 14.19
CA ILE A 376 -93.60 29.18 15.42
C ILE A 376 -94.17 30.49 15.99
N LEU A 377 -93.39 31.58 15.94
CA LEU A 377 -93.87 32.89 16.39
C LEU A 377 -95.06 33.39 15.56
N ASP A 378 -95.08 33.15 14.25
CA ASP A 378 -96.17 33.59 13.39
C ASP A 378 -97.41 32.69 13.52
N GLU A 379 -97.22 31.38 13.75
CA GLU A 379 -98.29 30.46 14.15
C GLU A 379 -98.92 30.85 15.49
N LEU A 380 -98.09 31.24 16.48
CA LEU A 380 -98.54 31.71 17.79
C LEU A 380 -99.41 32.96 17.66
N LYS A 381 -98.95 33.99 16.94
CA LYS A 381 -99.75 35.21 16.70
C LYS A 381 -101.09 34.89 16.03
N SER A 382 -101.09 33.95 15.09
CA SER A 382 -102.32 33.52 14.40
C SER A 382 -103.26 32.77 15.34
N ALA A 383 -102.74 31.98 16.28
CA ALA A 383 -103.52 31.33 17.33
C ALA A 383 -104.09 32.33 18.35
N GLU A 384 -103.29 33.31 18.79
CA GLU A 384 -103.72 34.39 19.68
C GLU A 384 -104.86 35.20 19.07
N LYS A 385 -104.76 35.55 17.78
CA LYS A 385 -105.83 36.24 17.07
C LYS A 385 -107.14 35.44 17.06
N ARG A 386 -107.08 34.13 16.74
CA ARG A 386 -108.25 33.24 16.78
C ARG A 386 -108.84 33.15 18.19
N SER A 387 -108.00 33.09 19.23
CA SER A 387 -108.46 33.06 20.62
C SER A 387 -109.18 34.36 21.01
N SER A 388 -108.69 35.52 20.54
CA SER A 388 -109.36 36.80 20.73
C SER A 388 -110.74 36.82 20.05
N GLU A 389 -110.82 36.36 18.79
CA GLU A 389 -112.07 36.30 18.03
C GLU A 389 -113.11 35.37 18.71
N ILE A 390 -112.68 34.21 19.22
CA ILE A 390 -113.55 33.30 19.97
C ILE A 390 -114.02 33.96 21.28
N SER A 391 -113.15 34.69 21.97
CA SER A 391 -113.50 35.38 23.21
C SER A 391 -114.58 36.45 22.96
N ASP A 392 -114.48 37.20 21.86
CA ASP A 392 -115.49 38.19 21.46
C ASP A 392 -116.83 37.52 21.13
N LEU A 393 -116.81 36.41 20.38
CA LEU A 393 -118.01 35.63 20.05
C LEU A 393 -118.70 35.08 21.30
N LEU A 394 -117.91 34.55 22.24
CA LEU A 394 -118.41 34.02 23.52
C LEU A 394 -119.03 35.13 24.37
N LEU A 395 -118.45 36.34 24.38
CA LEU A 395 -119.04 37.49 25.05
C LEU A 395 -120.39 37.91 24.43
N ILE A 396 -120.49 37.91 23.10
CA ILE A 396 -121.75 38.17 22.39
C ILE A 396 -122.79 37.12 22.78
N GLU A 397 -122.43 35.84 22.78
CA GLU A 397 -123.35 34.75 23.10
C GLU A 397 -123.80 34.78 24.56
N HIS A 398 -122.90 35.07 25.50
CA HIS A 398 -123.27 35.30 26.89
C HIS A 398 -124.26 36.45 27.05
N ARG A 399 -124.09 37.56 26.32
CA ARG A 399 -125.05 38.68 26.36
C ARG A 399 -126.42 38.26 25.84
N LYS A 400 -126.49 37.48 24.75
CA LYS A 400 -127.76 36.95 24.24
C LYS A 400 -128.42 36.01 25.24
N ASN A 401 -127.66 35.10 25.84
CA ASN A 401 -128.17 34.17 26.85
C ASN A 401 -128.72 34.91 28.06
N LEU A 402 -128.05 35.98 28.52
CA LEU A 402 -128.56 36.82 29.60
C LEU A 402 -129.88 37.50 29.22
N SER A 403 -129.98 38.07 28.02
CA SER A 403 -131.22 38.67 27.51
C SER A 403 -132.37 37.66 27.44
N LEU A 404 -132.11 36.45 26.93
CA LEU A 404 -133.11 35.38 26.87
C LEU A 404 -133.54 34.91 28.26
N LEU A 405 -132.61 34.83 29.22
CA LEU A 405 -132.95 34.51 30.61
C LEU A 405 -133.85 35.58 31.24
N GLU A 406 -133.56 36.86 31.02
CA GLU A 406 -134.40 37.98 31.47
C GLU A 406 -135.80 37.90 30.84
N GLU A 407 -135.90 37.63 29.54
CA GLU A 407 -137.18 37.44 28.83
C GLU A 407 -137.97 36.24 29.38
N VAL A 408 -137.33 35.07 29.52
CA VAL A 408 -137.97 33.86 30.05
C VAL A 408 -138.42 34.06 31.50
N ALA A 409 -137.60 34.71 32.34
CA ALA A 409 -137.99 35.05 33.71
C ALA A 409 -139.21 35.98 33.73
N GLY A 410 -139.23 37.00 32.86
CA GLY A 410 -140.39 37.88 32.68
C GLY A 410 -141.66 37.14 32.25
N LEU A 411 -141.54 36.22 31.28
CA LEU A 411 -142.64 35.38 30.83
C LEU A 411 -143.12 34.42 31.92
N LYS A 412 -142.20 33.80 32.67
CA LYS A 412 -142.54 32.87 33.76
C LYS A 412 -143.29 33.57 34.90
N LEU A 413 -142.87 34.79 35.27
CA LEU A 413 -143.59 35.64 36.23
C LEU A 413 -144.99 36.04 35.72
N ALA A 414 -145.18 36.15 34.40
CA ALA A 414 -146.49 36.44 33.82
C ALA A 414 -147.42 35.21 33.77
N VAL A 415 -146.87 33.99 33.71
CA VAL A 415 -147.63 32.73 33.56
C VAL A 415 -147.93 32.07 34.91
N GLU A 416 -146.99 32.09 35.87
CA GLU A 416 -147.15 31.42 37.16
C GLU A 416 -147.49 32.44 38.27
N LYS A 417 -148.79 32.68 38.52
CA LYS A 417 -149.22 33.05 39.87
C LYS A 417 -148.95 31.83 40.77
N PRO A 418 -148.18 31.94 41.86
CA PRO A 418 -147.79 30.78 42.66
C PRO A 418 -149.00 30.25 43.42
N SER A 419 -149.65 29.25 42.85
CA SER A 419 -150.60 28.38 43.54
C SER A 419 -149.82 27.39 44.39
N ASN A 420 -149.45 27.84 45.60
CA ASN A 420 -148.87 27.11 46.74
C ASN A 420 -147.33 26.90 46.76
N GLU A 421 -146.70 27.39 47.82
CA GLU A 421 -145.24 27.50 48.05
C GLU A 421 -144.52 26.14 48.14
N THR A 422 -145.22 25.10 48.60
CA THR A 422 -144.70 23.74 48.72
C THR A 422 -144.55 23.02 47.38
N ALA A 423 -145.43 23.31 46.41
CA ALA A 423 -145.32 22.77 45.06
C ALA A 423 -144.17 23.43 44.30
N PHE A 424 -144.00 24.76 44.47
CA PHE A 424 -142.91 25.51 43.88
C PHE A 424 -141.54 25.05 44.40
N THR A 425 -141.38 24.90 45.71
CA THR A 425 -140.12 24.41 46.31
C THR A 425 -139.77 22.99 45.89
N SER A 426 -140.77 22.10 45.73
CA SER A 426 -140.55 20.75 45.19
C SER A 426 -140.08 20.77 43.74
N ILE A 427 -140.69 21.61 42.89
CA ILE A 427 -140.30 21.73 41.48
C ILE A 427 -138.91 22.34 41.36
N VAL A 428 -138.61 23.40 42.13
CA VAL A 428 -137.28 24.02 42.15
C VAL A 428 -136.22 23.03 42.62
N SER A 429 -136.47 22.28 43.71
CA SER A 429 -135.54 21.27 44.20
C SER A 429 -135.32 20.13 43.18
N GLU A 430 -136.36 19.68 42.47
CA GLU A 430 -136.23 18.68 41.42
C GLU A 430 -135.42 19.21 40.22
N ILE A 431 -135.66 20.46 39.82
CA ILE A 431 -134.91 21.13 38.75
C ILE A 431 -133.45 21.31 39.15
N GLU A 432 -133.16 21.79 40.36
CA GLU A 432 -131.81 21.93 40.90
C GLU A 432 -131.09 20.58 40.99
N ALA A 433 -131.78 19.52 41.40
CA ALA A 433 -131.24 18.17 41.43
C ALA A 433 -130.89 17.67 40.02
N ARG A 434 -131.77 17.88 39.04
CA ARG A 434 -131.51 17.50 37.63
C ARG A 434 -130.35 18.30 37.04
N PHE A 435 -130.27 19.60 37.30
CA PHE A 435 -129.14 20.43 36.84
C PHE A 435 -127.84 19.99 37.51
N SER A 436 -127.84 19.77 38.82
CA SER A 436 -126.67 19.28 39.54
C SER A 436 -126.21 17.94 38.98
N GLN A 437 -127.13 17.01 38.75
CA GLN A 437 -126.82 15.72 38.14
C GLN A 437 -126.25 15.84 36.72
N HIS A 438 -126.81 16.74 35.90
CA HIS A 438 -126.32 16.98 34.54
C HIS A 438 -124.90 17.56 34.55
N TYR A 439 -124.64 18.59 35.37
CA TYR A 439 -123.32 19.19 35.48
C TYR A 439 -122.29 18.24 36.11
N GLU A 440 -122.68 17.44 37.10
CA GLU A 440 -121.82 16.40 37.68
C GLU A 440 -121.43 15.38 36.60
N ALA A 441 -122.37 14.96 35.75
CA ALA A 441 -122.11 14.03 34.65
C ALA A 441 -121.19 14.65 33.57
N GLU A 442 -121.39 15.92 33.21
CA GLU A 442 -120.48 16.61 32.29
C GLU A 442 -119.08 16.80 32.89
N LEU A 443 -118.97 17.17 34.16
CA LEU A 443 -117.70 17.26 34.88
C LEU A 443 -116.97 15.92 34.89
N GLN A 444 -117.68 14.81 35.11
CA GLN A 444 -117.10 13.47 35.02
C GLN A 444 -116.60 13.15 33.61
N ARG A 445 -117.36 13.54 32.59
CA ARG A 445 -116.94 13.37 31.19
C ARG A 445 -115.67 14.16 30.88
N TYR A 446 -115.60 15.44 31.25
CA TYR A 446 -114.40 16.26 31.06
C TYR A 446 -113.19 15.73 31.83
N ARG A 447 -113.39 15.25 33.08
CA ARG A 447 -112.31 14.60 33.84
C ARG A 447 -111.79 13.36 33.12
N LYS A 448 -112.68 12.57 32.50
CA LYS A 448 -112.28 11.39 31.72
C LYS A 448 -111.49 11.78 30.48
N GLU A 449 -111.98 12.72 29.68
CA GLU A 449 -111.29 13.21 28.48
C GLU A 449 -109.91 13.80 28.83
N MET A 450 -109.81 14.55 29.94
CA MET A 450 -108.55 15.10 30.42
C MET A 450 -107.57 14.00 30.86
N ASN A 451 -108.05 12.96 31.55
CA ASN A 451 -107.22 11.82 31.91
C ASN A 451 -106.72 11.04 30.68
N GLU A 452 -107.57 10.86 29.66
CA GLU A 452 -107.17 10.23 28.40
C GLU A 452 -106.07 11.04 27.70
N TYR A 453 -106.16 12.37 27.71
CA TYR A 453 -105.12 13.25 27.18
C TYR A 453 -103.79 13.11 27.95
N TYR A 454 -103.83 13.12 29.29
CA TYR A 454 -102.62 12.93 30.09
C TYR A 454 -101.97 11.57 29.86
N LEU A 455 -102.76 10.50 29.75
CA LEU A 455 -102.25 9.15 29.46
C LEU A 455 -101.57 9.11 28.08
N TYR A 456 -102.19 9.74 27.08
CA TYR A 456 -101.61 9.85 25.75
C TYR A 456 -100.28 10.63 25.77
N ALA A 457 -100.22 11.76 26.48
CA ALA A 457 -99.01 12.55 26.60
C ALA A 457 -97.87 11.78 27.28
N GLU A 458 -98.18 11.04 28.35
CA GLU A 458 -97.21 10.17 29.04
C GLU A 458 -96.66 9.10 28.10
N GLU A 459 -97.51 8.48 27.28
CA GLU A 459 -97.07 7.48 26.30
C GLU A 459 -96.14 8.08 25.24
N GLN A 460 -96.42 9.30 24.75
CA GLN A 460 -95.52 9.99 23.80
C GLN A 460 -94.16 10.31 24.43
N LEU A 461 -94.13 10.76 25.69
CA LEU A 461 -92.88 10.99 26.42
C LEU A 461 -92.07 9.69 26.56
N ARG A 462 -92.73 8.59 26.94
CA ARG A 462 -92.09 7.29 27.07
C ARG A 462 -91.54 6.78 25.72
N ARG A 463 -92.26 6.99 24.61
CA ARG A 463 -91.77 6.66 23.26
C ARG A 463 -90.52 7.47 22.91
N ARG A 464 -90.54 8.78 23.17
CA ARG A 464 -89.37 9.65 22.96
C ARG A 464 -88.16 9.14 23.76
N ASP A 465 -88.35 8.84 25.04
CA ASP A 465 -87.25 8.42 25.92
C ASP A 465 -86.69 7.05 25.49
N THR A 466 -87.54 6.16 24.96
CA THR A 466 -87.10 4.88 24.37
C THR A 466 -86.24 5.11 23.12
N LEU A 467 -86.64 6.01 22.22
CA LEU A 467 -85.86 6.35 21.02
C LEU A 467 -84.51 7.01 21.39
N ILE A 468 -84.48 7.86 22.42
CA ILE A 468 -83.23 8.45 22.92
C ILE A 468 -82.30 7.35 23.47
N ALA A 469 -82.85 6.38 24.21
CA ALA A 469 -82.07 5.26 24.72
C ALA A 469 -81.51 4.39 23.59
N GLU A 470 -82.30 4.10 22.56
CA GLU A 470 -81.86 3.35 21.37
C GLU A 470 -80.73 4.10 20.62
N MET A 471 -80.87 5.40 20.40
CA MET A 471 -79.82 6.21 19.75
C MET A 471 -78.52 6.31 20.55
N ASN A 472 -78.59 6.22 21.89
CA ASN A 472 -77.41 6.27 22.75
C ASN A 472 -76.67 4.92 22.87
N ILE A 473 -77.24 3.81 22.40
CA ILE A 473 -76.59 2.49 22.39
C ILE A 473 -75.72 2.30 21.14
N ASP A 474 -75.99 3.06 20.07
CA ASP A 474 -75.27 3.00 18.78
C ASP A 474 -74.08 3.98 18.66
N SER A 475 -73.73 4.70 19.74
CA SER A 475 -72.53 5.58 19.85
C SER A 475 -71.51 4.97 20.81
#